data_AF-A0A968VMX4-F1
#
_entry.id   AF-A0A968VMX4-F1
#
_cell.length_a   1.000
_cell.length_b   1.000
_cell.length_c   1.000
_cell.angle_alpha   90.00
_cell.angle_beta   90.00
_cell.angle_gamma   90.00
#
_symmetry.space_group_name_H-M   'P 1'
#
loop_
_entity.id
_entity.type
_entity.pdbx_description
1 polymer ?
#
loop_
_entity_poly.entity_id
_entity_poly.type
_entity_poly.pdbx_seq_one_letter_code
_entity_poly.pdbx_strand_id
1 'polypeptide(L)'
;MLTNQSSQSSEVIISESVKLQRRRSVSLRLILVAPFVIQIFAAVGLTSYLSIYNGQKAVNDVASKLRNEVTNRIQDHLQSFIATPILINQVNTDGAQLGQIDFQDLPSLERHFWRQAQRFDSATIVAYGNQEGKYVWAGKQFALNGAFDILVGGVEEVVKGNSTYEIDAQGNRQKLVSVTPNFDARTRPWYKTALKENKLAWADIFVWQLPPHDIALPAVQPVYGDRNEFIGTLRVDVSLLRLSQFLQELKISPSGQTFIMERSGLIVASSTTEKPFLFDQNKKPVRLQAIDSQVPLIQATAKYLNSSFPSFQGISTIQEANFSFNGEQQFVQVTPFQDGRGLDWLIVVIVPEADFMGQINANTRITISCVSWLWRSPSSLVFIHPGGFSAPSIA
;
A
#
# COMPACT_ATOMS: atom_id res chain seq x y z
N MET A 1 77.71 -37.15 -99.07
CA MET A 1 76.69 -38.18 -99.36
C MET A 1 75.70 -38.20 -98.21
N LEU A 2 74.41 -38.01 -98.55
CA LEU A 2 73.21 -38.52 -97.87
C LEU A 2 72.93 -38.07 -96.42
N THR A 3 71.96 -37.13 -96.25
CA THR A 3 70.60 -37.31 -95.63
C THR A 3 70.62 -37.37 -94.09
N ASN A 4 69.74 -36.74 -93.31
CA ASN A 4 68.28 -36.73 -93.41
C ASN A 4 67.62 -35.79 -92.35
N GLN A 5 66.43 -35.25 -92.67
CA GLN A 5 65.24 -34.94 -91.82
C GLN A 5 65.37 -34.29 -90.42
N SER A 6 64.91 -33.05 -90.22
CA SER A 6 63.52 -32.56 -89.97
C SER A 6 63.06 -32.62 -88.50
N SER A 7 62.84 -31.45 -87.89
CA SER A 7 61.79 -31.27 -86.88
C SER A 7 61.31 -29.81 -86.82
N GLN A 8 60.04 -29.59 -87.15
CA GLN A 8 59.28 -28.41 -86.73
C GLN A 8 58.94 -28.55 -85.25
N SER A 9 59.06 -27.47 -84.48
CA SER A 9 58.35 -27.32 -83.21
C SER A 9 58.06 -25.84 -82.96
N SER A 10 56.77 -25.56 -82.87
CA SER A 10 56.10 -24.29 -82.71
C SER A 10 56.48 -23.59 -81.39
N GLU A 11 56.87 -22.32 -81.45
CA GLU A 11 56.91 -21.44 -80.27
C GLU A 11 55.48 -21.00 -79.92
N VAL A 12 54.94 -21.57 -78.84
CA VAL A 12 53.74 -21.09 -78.16
C VAL A 12 54.17 -19.97 -77.21
N ILE A 13 53.78 -18.73 -77.50
CA ILE A 13 53.91 -17.61 -76.56
C ILE A 13 52.85 -17.80 -75.47
N ILE A 14 53.27 -18.26 -74.28
CA ILE A 14 52.42 -18.29 -73.09
C ILE A 14 52.42 -16.89 -72.47
N SER A 15 51.28 -16.20 -72.53
CA SER A 15 51.04 -14.96 -71.81
C SER A 15 50.72 -15.26 -70.34
N GLU A 16 51.69 -15.03 -69.46
CA GLU A 16 51.50 -15.18 -68.02
C GLU A 16 50.77 -13.92 -67.48
N SER A 17 49.43 -13.98 -67.43
CA SER A 17 48.62 -12.94 -66.81
C SER A 17 48.60 -13.14 -65.29
N VAL A 18 49.47 -12.41 -64.59
CA VAL A 18 49.46 -12.32 -63.12
C VAL A 18 48.14 -11.68 -62.66
N LYS A 19 47.21 -12.49 -62.14
CA LYS A 19 46.01 -12.01 -61.43
C LYS A 19 46.45 -11.40 -60.09
N LEU A 20 46.65 -10.08 -60.06
CA LEU A 20 46.78 -9.31 -58.82
C LEU A 20 45.49 -9.45 -58.00
N GLN A 21 45.53 -10.28 -56.96
CA GLN A 21 44.50 -10.29 -55.91
C GLN A 21 44.50 -8.93 -55.21
N ARG A 22 43.48 -8.13 -55.49
CA ARG A 22 43.23 -6.82 -54.88
C ARG A 22 43.00 -7.00 -53.38
N ARG A 23 44.07 -6.94 -52.56
CA ARG A 23 43.93 -6.78 -51.10
C ARG A 23 43.16 -5.48 -50.85
N ARG A 24 41.99 -5.58 -50.24
CA ARG A 24 41.21 -4.41 -49.80
C ARG A 24 42.10 -3.58 -48.87
N SER A 25 42.56 -2.44 -49.35
CA SER A 25 43.33 -1.48 -48.57
C SER A 25 42.40 -0.83 -47.55
N VAL A 26 42.53 -1.21 -46.29
CA VAL A 26 41.83 -0.56 -45.19
C VAL A 26 42.41 0.85 -45.05
N SER A 27 41.56 1.87 -45.06
CA SER A 27 41.98 3.27 -44.88
C SER A 27 42.75 3.44 -43.57
N LEU A 28 43.87 4.16 -43.58
CA LEU A 28 44.68 4.47 -42.38
C LEU A 28 43.83 5.15 -41.29
N ARG A 29 42.83 5.95 -41.68
CA ARG A 29 41.85 6.53 -40.75
C ARG A 29 41.04 5.46 -40.03
N LEU A 30 40.68 4.36 -40.69
CA LEU A 30 39.91 3.29 -40.04
C LEU A 30 40.76 2.55 -39.00
N ILE A 31 42.04 2.30 -39.31
CA ILE A 31 42.98 1.62 -38.41
C ILE A 31 43.27 2.47 -37.17
N LEU A 32 43.39 3.80 -37.33
CA LEU A 32 43.68 4.70 -36.22
C LEU A 32 42.43 5.09 -35.43
N VAL A 33 41.29 5.39 -36.07
CA VAL A 33 40.11 5.94 -35.40
C VAL A 33 39.24 4.85 -34.77
N ALA A 34 39.09 3.68 -35.42
CA ALA A 34 38.23 2.61 -34.91
C ALA A 34 38.56 2.14 -33.49
N PRO A 35 39.83 1.89 -33.09
CA PRO A 35 40.14 1.43 -31.73
C PRO A 35 39.77 2.46 -30.66
N PHE A 36 40.00 3.76 -30.90
CA PHE A 36 39.59 4.82 -29.96
C PHE A 36 38.07 4.90 -29.85
N VAL A 37 37.36 4.79 -30.97
CA VAL A 37 35.88 4.82 -30.98
C VAL A 37 35.33 3.62 -30.19
N ILE A 38 35.84 2.42 -30.44
CA ILE A 38 35.45 1.21 -29.71
C ILE A 38 35.71 1.37 -28.21
N GLN A 39 36.87 1.92 -27.83
CA GLN A 39 37.20 2.12 -26.42
C GLN A 39 36.27 3.13 -25.74
N ILE A 40 35.88 4.22 -26.42
CA ILE A 40 34.89 5.17 -25.92
C ILE A 40 33.53 4.50 -25.75
N PHE A 41 33.06 3.73 -26.74
CA PHE A 41 31.80 3.00 -26.62
C PHE A 41 31.82 1.95 -25.51
N ALA A 42 32.93 1.23 -25.35
CA ALA A 42 33.11 0.27 -24.28
C ALA A 42 33.08 0.96 -22.91
N ALA A 43 33.79 2.08 -22.74
CA ALA A 43 33.82 2.84 -21.49
C ALA A 43 32.44 3.45 -21.17
N VAL A 44 31.79 4.10 -22.14
CA VAL A 44 30.45 4.69 -21.98
C VAL A 44 29.41 3.61 -21.72
N GLY A 45 29.44 2.52 -22.49
CA GLY A 45 28.51 1.40 -22.33
C GLY A 45 28.66 0.77 -20.96
N LEU A 46 29.90 0.53 -20.51
CA LEU A 46 30.19 -0.02 -19.20
C LEU A 46 29.76 0.92 -18.07
N THR A 47 30.10 2.21 -18.15
CA THR A 47 29.69 3.20 -17.14
C THR A 47 28.18 3.39 -17.10
N SER A 48 27.50 3.39 -18.26
CA SER A 48 26.03 3.46 -18.35
C SER A 48 25.38 2.22 -17.73
N TYR A 49 25.89 1.03 -18.07
CA TYR A 49 25.43 -0.23 -17.49
C TYR A 49 25.63 -0.28 -15.97
N LEU A 50 26.84 0.04 -15.49
CA LEU A 50 27.15 0.08 -14.06
C LEU A 50 26.31 1.14 -13.32
N SER A 51 26.03 2.29 -13.95
CA SER A 51 25.16 3.32 -13.38
C SER A 51 23.73 2.83 -13.18
N ILE A 52 23.17 2.10 -14.17
CA ILE A 52 21.82 1.52 -14.05
C ILE A 52 21.82 0.44 -12.97
N TYR A 53 22.79 -0.48 -13.00
CA TYR A 53 22.86 -1.59 -12.04
C TYR A 53 23.03 -1.09 -10.59
N ASN A 54 23.96 -0.18 -10.36
CA ASN A 54 24.18 0.40 -9.03
C ASN A 54 23.00 1.29 -8.61
N GLY A 55 22.38 1.98 -9.56
CA GLY A 55 21.16 2.78 -9.33
C GLY A 55 20.00 1.92 -8.84
N GLN A 56 19.72 0.80 -9.51
CA GLN A 56 18.68 -0.16 -9.11
C GLN A 56 18.94 -0.73 -7.72
N LYS A 57 20.19 -1.11 -7.42
CA LYS A 57 20.54 -1.62 -6.09
C LYS A 57 20.31 -0.57 -5.00
N ALA A 58 20.78 0.66 -5.20
CA ALA A 58 20.58 1.75 -4.25
C ALA A 58 19.08 2.08 -4.06
N VAL A 59 18.31 2.02 -5.14
CA VAL A 59 16.86 2.22 -5.11
C VAL A 59 16.17 1.13 -4.31
N ASN A 60 16.53 -0.14 -4.51
CA ASN A 60 15.97 -1.24 -3.73
C ASN A 60 16.30 -1.09 -2.22
N ASP A 61 17.52 -0.68 -1.88
CA ASP A 61 17.93 -0.46 -0.48
C ASP A 61 17.12 0.69 0.16
N VAL A 62 16.92 1.80 -0.57
CA VAL A 62 16.10 2.92 -0.10
C VAL A 62 14.63 2.53 0.02
N ALA A 63 14.10 1.82 -0.98
CA ALA A 63 12.72 1.35 -0.97
C ALA A 63 12.47 0.36 0.19
N SER A 64 13.41 -0.55 0.48
CA SER A 64 13.30 -1.47 1.63
C SER A 64 13.34 -0.72 2.95
N LYS A 65 14.25 0.25 3.14
CA LYS A 65 14.27 1.10 4.33
C LYS A 65 12.97 1.88 4.50
N LEU A 66 12.44 2.43 3.42
CA LEU A 66 11.19 3.16 3.44
C LEU A 66 10.00 2.26 3.79
N ARG A 67 9.87 1.08 3.16
CA ARG A 67 8.80 0.12 3.48
C ARG A 67 8.85 -0.26 4.96
N ASN A 68 10.04 -0.54 5.49
CA ASN A 68 10.22 -0.84 6.91
C ASN A 68 9.83 0.32 7.83
N GLU A 69 10.24 1.56 7.54
CA GLU A 69 9.84 2.74 8.31
C GLU A 69 8.32 2.96 8.27
N VAL A 70 7.70 2.83 7.10
CA VAL A 70 6.24 2.94 6.95
C VAL A 70 5.53 1.84 7.72
N THR A 71 5.98 0.58 7.60
CA THR A 71 5.42 -0.54 8.36
C THR A 71 5.54 -0.31 9.86
N ASN A 72 6.70 0.12 10.36
CA ASN A 72 6.90 0.40 11.79
C ASN A 72 5.93 1.49 12.28
N ARG A 73 5.78 2.59 11.53
CA ARG A 73 4.81 3.64 11.87
C ARG A 73 3.36 3.13 11.89
N ILE A 74 3.01 2.26 10.94
CA ILE A 74 1.68 1.62 10.93
C ILE A 74 1.51 0.74 12.16
N GLN A 75 2.50 -0.09 12.51
CA GLN A 75 2.44 -0.96 13.68
C GLN A 75 2.33 -0.17 14.98
N ASP A 76 3.12 0.89 15.15
CA ASP A 76 3.07 1.77 16.32
C ASP A 76 1.70 2.44 16.47
N HIS A 77 1.16 2.97 15.36
CA HIS A 77 -0.17 3.56 15.37
C HIS A 77 -1.25 2.51 15.67
N LEU A 78 -1.16 1.33 15.06
CA LEU A 78 -2.09 0.23 15.29
C LEU A 78 -2.12 -0.19 16.76
N GLN A 79 -0.96 -0.32 17.41
CA GLN A 79 -0.89 -0.66 18.83
C GLN A 79 -1.67 0.32 19.69
N SER A 80 -1.48 1.63 19.48
CA SER A 80 -2.23 2.67 20.20
C SER A 80 -3.73 2.66 19.84
N PHE A 81 -4.04 2.46 18.56
CA PHE A 81 -5.40 2.46 18.02
C PHE A 81 -6.24 1.33 18.63
N ILE A 82 -5.67 0.12 18.74
CA ILE A 82 -6.36 -1.05 19.28
C ILE A 82 -6.33 -1.12 20.82
N ALA A 83 -5.34 -0.50 21.48
CA ALA A 83 -5.25 -0.53 22.94
C ALA A 83 -6.34 0.31 23.63
N THR A 84 -6.72 1.45 23.04
CA THR A 84 -7.70 2.37 23.64
C THR A 84 -9.07 1.72 23.94
N PRO A 85 -9.76 1.05 22.98
CA PRO A 85 -11.06 0.45 23.26
C PRO A 85 -11.00 -0.69 24.29
N ILE A 86 -9.89 -1.41 24.34
CA ILE A 86 -9.62 -2.44 25.35
C ILE A 86 -9.56 -1.81 26.74
N LEU A 87 -8.77 -0.74 26.89
CA LEU A 87 -8.64 -0.02 28.16
C LEU A 87 -9.97 0.59 28.62
N ILE A 88 -10.79 1.10 27.71
CA ILE A 88 -12.12 1.65 28.07
C ILE A 88 -13.02 0.57 28.65
N ASN A 89 -13.06 -0.62 28.04
CA ASN A 89 -13.84 -1.74 28.58
C ASN A 89 -13.34 -2.16 29.97
N GLN A 90 -12.02 -2.25 30.15
CA GLN A 90 -11.42 -2.60 31.45
C GLN A 90 -11.74 -1.55 32.52
N VAL A 91 -11.58 -0.27 32.22
CA VAL A 91 -11.93 0.83 33.15
C VAL A 91 -13.42 0.76 33.54
N ASN A 92 -14.31 0.40 32.61
CA ASN A 92 -15.72 0.25 32.91
C ASN A 92 -16.00 -0.97 33.82
N THR A 93 -15.32 -2.09 33.62
CA THR A 93 -15.45 -3.25 34.53
C THR A 93 -14.83 -3.00 35.90
N ASP A 94 -13.69 -2.33 35.96
CA ASP A 94 -13.03 -1.97 37.22
C ASP A 94 -13.88 -0.98 38.02
N GLY A 95 -14.45 0.02 37.34
CA GLY A 95 -15.39 0.97 37.94
C GLY A 95 -16.61 0.28 38.54
N ALA A 96 -17.12 -0.77 37.90
CA ALA A 96 -18.22 -1.55 38.47
C ALA A 96 -17.80 -2.38 39.69
N GLN A 97 -16.63 -3.02 39.65
CA GLN A 97 -16.07 -3.73 40.80
C GLN A 97 -15.82 -2.82 42.02
N LEU A 98 -15.52 -1.54 41.75
CA LEU A 98 -15.35 -0.51 42.78
C LEU A 98 -16.68 0.14 43.23
N GLY A 99 -17.82 -0.29 42.69
CA GLY A 99 -19.13 0.29 43.00
C GLY A 99 -19.36 1.70 42.45
N GLN A 100 -18.55 2.13 41.48
CA GLN A 100 -18.64 3.46 40.84
C GLN A 100 -19.53 3.45 39.59
N ILE A 101 -19.71 2.28 38.97
CA ILE A 101 -20.55 2.07 37.80
C ILE A 101 -21.60 1.02 38.13
N ASP A 102 -22.87 1.36 37.93
CA ASP A 102 -23.98 0.42 38.01
C ASP A 102 -24.50 0.10 36.60
N PHE A 103 -24.32 -1.15 36.17
CA PHE A 103 -24.80 -1.63 34.86
C PHE A 103 -26.32 -1.80 34.78
N GLN A 104 -27.05 -1.65 35.89
CA GLN A 104 -28.51 -1.63 35.93
C GLN A 104 -29.07 -0.21 35.75
N ASP A 105 -28.30 0.84 36.09
CA ASP A 105 -28.67 2.24 35.89
C ASP A 105 -28.25 2.73 34.48
N LEU A 106 -29.03 2.34 33.47
CA LEU A 106 -28.77 2.71 32.07
C LEU A 106 -28.70 4.23 31.82
N PRO A 107 -29.55 5.09 32.42
CA PRO A 107 -29.41 6.54 32.29
C PRO A 107 -28.07 7.10 32.81
N SER A 108 -27.56 6.60 33.93
CA SER A 108 -26.23 7.00 34.40
C SER A 108 -25.12 6.45 33.51
N LEU A 109 -25.29 5.23 33.01
CA LEU A 109 -24.36 4.61 32.08
C LEU A 109 -24.26 5.36 30.74
N GLU A 110 -25.39 5.86 30.21
CA GLU A 110 -25.42 6.72 29.02
C GLU A 110 -24.57 7.97 29.20
N ARG A 111 -24.75 8.68 30.33
CA ARG A 111 -23.97 9.89 30.63
C ARG A 111 -22.48 9.59 30.80
N HIS A 112 -22.16 8.45 31.41
CA HIS A 112 -20.78 7.99 31.55
C HIS A 112 -20.14 7.69 30.18
N PHE A 113 -20.83 6.93 29.33
CA PHE A 113 -20.37 6.62 27.98
C PHE A 113 -20.27 7.87 27.11
N TRP A 114 -21.18 8.83 27.25
CA TRP A 114 -21.09 10.11 26.58
C TRP A 114 -19.80 10.86 26.93
N ARG A 115 -19.42 10.90 28.22
CA ARG A 115 -18.14 11.48 28.65
C ARG A 115 -16.95 10.73 28.08
N GLN A 116 -17.00 9.40 28.03
CA GLN A 116 -15.93 8.61 27.41
C GLN A 116 -15.82 8.91 25.91
N ALA A 117 -16.95 8.95 25.20
CA ALA A 117 -16.99 9.31 23.78
C ALA A 117 -16.42 10.72 23.54
N GLN A 118 -16.63 11.69 24.45
CA GLN A 118 -16.00 13.00 24.36
C GLN A 118 -14.47 12.96 24.48
N ARG A 119 -13.94 12.14 25.40
CA ARG A 119 -12.51 12.13 25.75
C ARG A 119 -11.65 11.26 24.84
N PHE A 120 -12.20 10.17 24.33
CA PHE A 120 -11.47 9.22 23.52
C PHE A 120 -11.83 9.41 22.05
N ASP A 121 -10.87 9.84 21.24
CA ASP A 121 -11.08 10.07 19.81
C ASP A 121 -11.14 8.79 18.99
N SER A 122 -10.46 7.74 19.43
CA SER A 122 -10.46 6.43 18.78
C SER A 122 -11.74 5.62 19.04
N ALA A 123 -12.39 5.83 20.19
CA ALA A 123 -13.63 5.14 20.55
C ALA A 123 -14.84 5.81 19.88
N THR A 124 -15.41 5.12 18.89
CA THR A 124 -16.50 5.67 18.09
C THR A 124 -17.86 5.35 18.67
N ILE A 125 -18.01 4.21 19.35
CA ILE A 125 -19.17 3.89 20.18
C ILE A 125 -18.67 3.22 21.45
N VAL A 126 -19.20 3.63 22.60
CA VAL A 126 -19.16 2.85 23.85
C VAL A 126 -20.58 2.40 24.15
N ALA A 127 -20.77 1.11 24.38
CA ALA A 127 -22.09 0.51 24.51
C ALA A 127 -22.12 -0.62 25.54
N TYR A 128 -23.31 -0.85 26.07
CA TYR A 128 -23.62 -1.97 26.94
C TYR A 128 -24.97 -2.58 26.56
N GLY A 129 -25.03 -3.90 26.49
CA GLY A 129 -26.28 -4.65 26.36
C GLY A 129 -26.40 -5.67 27.49
N ASN A 130 -27.57 -5.77 28.10
CA ASN A 130 -27.82 -6.74 29.19
C ASN A 130 -28.52 -8.02 28.67
N GLN A 131 -28.72 -9.00 29.56
CA GLN A 131 -29.40 -10.27 29.24
C GLN A 131 -30.90 -10.11 28.91
N GLU A 132 -31.52 -9.03 29.37
CA GLU A 132 -32.94 -8.72 29.10
C GLU A 132 -33.15 -8.15 27.69
N GLY A 133 -32.08 -7.80 26.98
CA GLY A 133 -32.14 -7.17 25.66
C GLY A 133 -32.17 -5.64 25.72
N LYS A 134 -32.06 -5.05 26.92
CA LYS A 134 -31.83 -3.60 27.06
C LYS A 134 -30.44 -3.26 26.55
N TYR A 135 -30.32 -2.06 26.02
CA TYR A 135 -29.11 -1.58 25.36
C TYR A 135 -28.98 -0.08 25.56
N VAL A 136 -27.76 0.39 25.81
CA VAL A 136 -27.43 1.81 25.91
C VAL A 136 -26.06 2.06 25.29
N TRP A 137 -25.90 3.19 24.63
CA TRP A 137 -24.66 3.56 23.97
C TRP A 137 -24.51 5.07 23.84
N ALA A 138 -23.27 5.50 23.72
CA ALA A 138 -22.91 6.84 23.29
C ALA A 138 -21.72 6.77 22.34
N GLY A 139 -21.67 7.64 21.35
CA GLY A 139 -20.65 7.53 20.33
C GLY A 139 -20.54 8.71 19.40
N LYS A 140 -19.37 8.84 18.77
CA LYS A 140 -19.08 9.78 17.70
C LYS A 140 -19.51 9.15 16.38
N GLN A 141 -20.42 9.81 15.69
CA GLN A 141 -20.75 9.45 14.31
C GLN A 141 -19.80 10.18 13.36
N PHE A 142 -18.89 9.43 12.72
CA PHE A 142 -17.85 10.00 11.87
C PHE A 142 -18.31 10.25 10.44
N ALA A 143 -18.06 11.47 9.95
CA ALA A 143 -18.10 11.80 8.53
C ALA A 143 -16.68 11.81 7.94
N LEU A 144 -16.55 11.53 6.64
CA LEU A 144 -15.26 11.51 5.92
C LEU A 144 -14.51 12.85 5.91
N ASN A 145 -15.18 13.96 6.22
CA ASN A 145 -14.56 15.28 6.34
C ASN A 145 -13.96 15.54 7.73
N GLY A 146 -13.92 14.53 8.61
CA GLY A 146 -13.40 14.65 9.98
C GLY A 146 -14.37 15.28 10.99
N ALA A 147 -15.53 15.77 10.55
CA ALA A 147 -16.58 16.22 11.46
C ALA A 147 -17.25 15.02 12.15
N PHE A 148 -17.62 15.20 13.42
CA PHE A 148 -18.39 14.22 14.16
C PHE A 148 -19.40 14.91 15.08
N ASP A 149 -20.58 14.31 15.17
CA ASP A 149 -21.53 14.61 16.23
C ASP A 149 -21.51 13.46 17.25
N ILE A 150 -21.64 13.80 18.53
CA ILE A 150 -21.82 12.78 19.56
C ILE A 150 -23.30 12.51 19.70
N LEU A 151 -23.67 11.26 19.52
CA LEU A 151 -25.03 10.77 19.65
C LEU A 151 -25.11 9.81 20.81
N VAL A 152 -26.29 9.72 21.39
CA VAL A 152 -26.61 8.73 22.42
C VAL A 152 -27.83 7.92 21.99
N GLY A 153 -27.97 6.74 22.55
CA GLY A 153 -29.14 5.94 22.25
C GLY A 153 -29.26 4.69 23.07
N GLY A 154 -30.36 4.00 22.86
CA GLY A 154 -30.66 2.78 23.57
C GLY A 154 -31.95 2.15 23.11
N VAL A 155 -32.19 0.92 23.57
CA VAL A 155 -33.46 0.23 23.34
C VAL A 155 -34.53 0.83 24.24
N GLU A 156 -35.62 1.28 23.63
CA GLU A 156 -36.77 1.85 24.32
C GLU A 156 -38.02 1.00 24.06
N GLU A 157 -38.77 0.71 25.13
CA GLU A 157 -39.97 -0.13 25.05
C GLU A 157 -41.09 0.51 24.21
N VAL A 158 -41.22 1.84 24.25
CA VAL A 158 -42.29 2.58 23.56
C VAL A 158 -42.19 2.44 22.04
N VAL A 159 -40.98 2.50 21.50
CA VAL A 159 -40.70 2.41 20.05
C VAL A 159 -40.21 1.03 19.62
N LYS A 160 -40.06 0.08 20.56
CA LYS A 160 -39.61 -1.30 20.33
C LYS A 160 -38.36 -1.37 19.44
N GLY A 161 -37.37 -0.54 19.73
CA GLY A 161 -36.19 -0.38 18.89
C GLY A 161 -35.09 0.45 19.54
N ASN A 162 -33.93 0.49 18.88
CA ASN A 162 -32.81 1.34 19.30
C ASN A 162 -33.03 2.76 18.77
N SER A 163 -33.38 3.68 19.67
CA SER A 163 -33.53 5.11 19.41
C SER A 163 -32.18 5.81 19.45
N THR A 164 -31.95 6.74 18.53
CA THR A 164 -30.74 7.57 18.48
C THR A 164 -31.10 9.04 18.63
N TYR A 165 -30.41 9.75 19.52
CA TYR A 165 -30.68 11.15 19.85
C TYR A 165 -29.45 12.03 19.66
N GLU A 166 -29.71 13.24 19.14
CA GLU A 166 -28.85 14.41 19.36
C GLU A 166 -28.94 14.83 20.83
N ILE A 167 -27.87 15.44 21.33
CA ILE A 167 -27.74 15.87 22.72
C ILE A 167 -27.35 17.34 22.84
N ASP A 168 -27.64 17.95 23.98
CA ASP A 168 -27.14 19.27 24.35
C ASP A 168 -25.69 19.23 24.87
N ALA A 169 -25.14 20.40 25.19
CA ALA A 169 -23.78 20.53 25.75
C ALA A 169 -23.61 19.85 27.12
N GLN A 170 -24.71 19.54 27.81
CA GLN A 170 -24.76 18.89 29.12
C GLN A 170 -25.00 17.37 28.99
N GLY A 171 -25.23 16.86 27.78
CA GLY A 171 -25.45 15.44 27.49
C GLY A 171 -26.91 15.00 27.59
N ASN A 172 -27.86 15.93 27.69
CA ASN A 172 -29.28 15.60 27.71
C ASN A 172 -29.79 15.41 26.28
N ARG A 173 -30.62 14.39 26.08
CA ARG A 173 -31.28 14.10 24.79
C ARG A 173 -32.16 15.28 24.37
N GLN A 174 -32.05 15.69 23.11
CA GLN A 174 -32.87 16.75 22.52
C GLN A 174 -33.76 16.22 21.40
N LYS A 175 -33.16 15.78 20.30
CA LYS A 175 -33.86 15.45 19.06
C LYS A 175 -33.65 14.00 18.68
N LEU A 176 -34.75 13.28 18.44
CA LEU A 176 -34.71 11.93 17.88
C LEU A 176 -34.22 12.01 16.42
N VAL A 177 -33.12 11.34 16.13
CA VAL A 177 -32.48 11.30 14.81
C VAL A 177 -32.96 10.10 14.01
N SER A 178 -33.01 8.93 14.66
CA SER A 178 -33.41 7.68 13.99
C SER A 178 -33.87 6.63 14.98
N VAL A 179 -34.62 5.64 14.48
CA VAL A 179 -35.02 4.44 15.23
C VAL A 179 -34.68 3.22 14.40
N THR A 180 -33.93 2.29 14.98
CA THR A 180 -33.76 0.94 14.42
C THR A 180 -34.81 0.01 15.03
N PRO A 181 -35.88 -0.36 14.31
CA PRO A 181 -36.95 -1.17 14.87
C PRO A 181 -36.46 -2.59 15.17
N ASN A 182 -37.07 -3.24 16.16
CA ASN A 182 -36.81 -4.62 16.56
C ASN A 182 -35.33 -4.89 16.87
N PHE A 183 -34.61 -3.91 17.40
CA PHE A 183 -33.23 -4.06 17.80
C PHE A 183 -33.12 -4.90 19.07
N ASP A 184 -32.34 -5.98 19.01
CA ASP A 184 -31.95 -6.77 20.19
C ASP A 184 -30.44 -6.99 20.17
N ALA A 185 -29.75 -6.47 21.19
CA ALA A 185 -28.31 -6.60 21.35
C ALA A 185 -27.83 -8.06 21.37
N ARG A 186 -28.62 -8.98 21.94
CA ARG A 186 -28.26 -10.40 22.13
C ARG A 186 -28.17 -11.17 20.83
N THR A 187 -28.88 -10.70 19.81
CA THR A 187 -28.85 -11.32 18.48
C THR A 187 -27.60 -10.92 17.69
N ARG A 188 -26.92 -9.85 18.09
CA ARG A 188 -25.81 -9.25 17.34
C ARG A 188 -24.54 -10.09 17.44
N PRO A 189 -23.73 -10.17 16.38
CA PRO A 189 -22.48 -10.93 16.38
C PRO A 189 -21.56 -10.57 17.56
N TRP A 190 -21.37 -9.29 17.84
CA TRP A 190 -20.50 -8.82 18.92
C TRP A 190 -20.92 -9.35 20.31
N TYR A 191 -22.22 -9.45 20.58
CA TYR A 191 -22.71 -9.96 21.87
C TYR A 191 -22.44 -11.47 21.99
N LYS A 192 -22.68 -12.20 20.89
CA LYS A 192 -22.40 -13.63 20.80
C LYS A 192 -20.90 -13.93 20.91
N THR A 193 -20.04 -13.10 20.34
CA THR A 193 -18.59 -13.23 20.48
C THR A 193 -18.16 -13.07 21.93
N ALA A 194 -18.67 -12.07 22.65
CA ALA A 194 -18.33 -11.88 24.07
C ALA A 194 -18.70 -13.10 24.92
N LEU A 195 -19.87 -13.68 24.69
CA LEU A 195 -20.31 -14.91 25.35
C LEU A 195 -19.43 -16.11 24.99
N LYS A 196 -19.08 -16.26 23.70
CA LYS A 196 -18.28 -17.38 23.20
C LYS A 196 -16.85 -17.33 23.74
N GLU A 197 -16.23 -16.17 23.69
CA GLU A 197 -14.83 -15.99 24.09
C GLU A 197 -14.68 -15.89 25.63
N ASN A 198 -15.75 -15.50 26.34
CA ASN A 198 -15.82 -15.44 27.80
C ASN A 198 -14.67 -14.62 28.45
N LYS A 199 -14.14 -13.65 27.69
CA LYS A 199 -13.08 -12.72 28.07
C LYS A 199 -13.10 -11.53 27.11
N LEU A 200 -12.25 -10.54 27.37
CA LEU A 200 -12.02 -9.45 26.43
C LEU A 200 -11.50 -10.01 25.10
N ALA A 201 -12.19 -9.68 24.00
CA ALA A 201 -11.89 -10.17 22.66
C ALA A 201 -12.33 -9.17 21.59
N TRP A 202 -11.85 -9.37 20.36
CA TRP A 202 -12.39 -8.68 19.19
C TRP A 202 -13.51 -9.49 18.57
N ALA A 203 -14.60 -8.80 18.19
CA ALA A 203 -15.62 -9.41 17.32
C ALA A 203 -15.43 -8.97 15.87
N ASP A 204 -16.13 -9.66 14.97
CA ASP A 204 -15.97 -9.47 13.53
C ASP A 204 -16.21 -8.02 13.11
N ILE A 205 -15.38 -7.54 12.18
CA ILE A 205 -15.55 -6.23 11.57
C ILE A 205 -16.85 -6.20 10.78
N PHE A 206 -17.65 -5.17 11.01
CA PHE A 206 -18.92 -5.01 10.32
C PHE A 206 -19.10 -3.57 9.81
N VAL A 207 -19.96 -3.42 8.81
CA VAL A 207 -20.33 -2.10 8.27
C VAL A 207 -21.70 -1.72 8.83
N TRP A 208 -21.81 -0.47 9.30
CA TRP A 208 -23.04 0.08 9.82
C TRP A 208 -24.10 0.10 8.74
N GLN A 209 -25.26 -0.50 9.04
CA GLN A 209 -26.34 -0.68 8.08
C GLN A 209 -27.12 0.62 7.81
N LEU A 210 -27.09 1.56 8.76
CA LEU A 210 -27.76 2.85 8.63
C LEU A 210 -26.74 3.96 8.32
N PRO A 211 -27.10 4.92 7.43
CA PRO A 211 -26.28 6.08 7.17
C PRO A 211 -26.08 6.98 8.41
N PRO A 212 -24.97 7.74 8.44
CA PRO A 212 -23.75 7.57 7.65
C PRO A 212 -23.10 6.20 7.91
N HIS A 213 -22.72 5.53 6.82
CA HIS A 213 -22.08 4.22 6.88
C HIS A 213 -20.64 4.36 7.36
N ASP A 214 -20.35 3.70 8.47
CA ASP A 214 -19.02 3.52 9.01
C ASP A 214 -18.68 2.02 9.06
N ILE A 215 -17.41 1.71 9.18
CA ILE A 215 -16.91 0.35 9.31
C ILE A 215 -16.20 0.20 10.66
N ALA A 216 -16.72 -0.67 11.50
CA ALA A 216 -16.36 -0.72 12.90
C ALA A 216 -15.70 -2.04 13.28
N LEU A 217 -14.64 -1.95 14.07
CA LEU A 217 -14.04 -3.06 14.77
C LEU A 217 -14.48 -3.00 16.26
N PRO A 218 -15.32 -3.94 16.71
CA PRO A 218 -15.80 -4.00 18.09
C PRO A 218 -14.83 -4.73 19.04
N ALA A 219 -14.32 -4.04 20.06
CA ALA A 219 -13.75 -4.67 21.26
C ALA A 219 -14.89 -5.01 22.21
N VAL A 220 -15.00 -6.27 22.61
CA VAL A 220 -16.09 -6.75 23.47
C VAL A 220 -15.56 -7.34 24.77
N GLN A 221 -16.28 -7.15 25.86
CA GLN A 221 -15.95 -7.72 27.16
C GLN A 221 -17.24 -8.18 27.87
N PRO A 222 -17.33 -9.47 28.28
CA PRO A 222 -18.43 -9.91 29.13
C PRO A 222 -18.32 -9.26 30.51
N VAL A 223 -19.47 -8.89 31.07
CA VAL A 223 -19.60 -8.28 32.39
C VAL A 223 -20.28 -9.28 33.32
N TYR A 224 -19.73 -9.43 34.51
CA TYR A 224 -20.25 -10.31 35.55
C TYR A 224 -20.62 -9.50 36.80
N GLY A 225 -21.69 -9.90 37.47
CA GLY A 225 -22.10 -9.36 38.77
C GLY A 225 -21.29 -9.96 39.93
N ASP A 226 -21.63 -9.54 41.15
CA ASP A 226 -20.90 -9.90 42.37
C ASP A 226 -20.90 -11.41 42.67
N ARG A 227 -21.89 -12.16 42.15
CA ARG A 227 -21.97 -13.62 42.31
C ARG A 227 -21.37 -14.35 41.11
N ASN A 228 -20.56 -13.65 40.31
CA ASN A 228 -19.95 -14.16 39.09
C ASN A 228 -20.99 -14.62 38.04
N GLU A 229 -22.19 -14.06 38.09
CA GLU A 229 -23.23 -14.26 37.07
C GLU A 229 -23.00 -13.32 35.89
N PHE A 230 -23.09 -13.81 34.65
CA PHE A 230 -23.02 -12.94 33.48
C PHE A 230 -24.24 -12.02 33.46
N ILE A 231 -24.05 -10.70 33.40
CA ILE A 231 -25.15 -9.71 33.41
C ILE A 231 -25.31 -8.96 32.08
N GLY A 232 -24.27 -8.96 31.25
CA GLY A 232 -24.29 -8.28 29.96
C GLY A 232 -22.92 -8.19 29.31
N THR A 233 -22.87 -7.47 28.19
CA THR A 233 -21.67 -7.32 27.38
C THR A 233 -21.40 -5.84 27.17
N LEU A 234 -20.18 -5.42 27.49
CA LEU A 234 -19.59 -4.16 27.08
C LEU A 234 -19.04 -4.26 25.67
N ARG A 235 -19.12 -3.15 24.95
CA ARG A 235 -18.61 -3.01 23.60
C ARG A 235 -18.03 -1.62 23.41
N VAL A 236 -16.84 -1.55 22.84
CA VAL A 236 -16.25 -0.31 22.34
C VAL A 236 -15.88 -0.51 20.87
N ASP A 237 -16.46 0.30 20.00
CA ASP A 237 -16.13 0.30 18.58
C ASP A 237 -14.98 1.26 18.29
N VAL A 238 -14.15 0.90 17.32
CA VAL A 238 -13.25 1.82 16.63
C VAL A 238 -13.59 1.87 15.15
N SER A 239 -13.57 3.06 14.55
CA SER A 239 -13.84 3.27 13.13
C SER A 239 -12.59 2.98 12.33
N LEU A 240 -12.68 2.03 11.41
CA LEU A 240 -11.60 1.75 10.48
C LEU A 240 -11.46 2.82 9.39
N LEU A 241 -12.44 3.74 9.25
CA LEU A 241 -12.26 4.92 8.41
C LEU A 241 -11.22 5.89 9.00
N ARG A 242 -11.12 5.99 10.34
CA ARG A 242 -10.03 6.74 10.99
C ARG A 242 -8.67 6.09 10.74
N LEU A 243 -8.62 4.76 10.73
CA LEU A 243 -7.40 4.05 10.36
C LEU A 243 -7.04 4.31 8.90
N SER A 244 -8.01 4.30 7.97
CA SER A 244 -7.77 4.72 6.58
C SER A 244 -7.28 6.16 6.47
N GLN A 245 -7.86 7.09 7.24
CA GLN A 245 -7.39 8.49 7.27
C GLN A 245 -5.93 8.58 7.70
N PHE A 246 -5.54 7.89 8.78
CA PHE A 246 -4.14 7.81 9.20
C PHE A 246 -3.25 7.26 8.07
N LEU A 247 -3.66 6.19 7.39
CA LEU A 247 -2.90 5.63 6.27
C LEU A 247 -2.78 6.60 5.09
N GLN A 248 -3.79 7.44 4.82
CA GLN A 248 -3.75 8.47 3.77
C GLN A 248 -2.77 9.60 4.11
N GLU A 249 -2.57 9.90 5.40
CA GLU A 249 -1.65 10.93 5.88
C GLU A 249 -0.17 10.46 5.89
N LEU A 250 0.07 9.15 5.74
CA LEU A 250 1.42 8.59 5.69
C LEU A 250 2.14 9.00 4.40
N LYS A 251 3.33 9.60 4.58
CA LYS A 251 4.26 9.85 3.48
C LYS A 251 5.03 8.58 3.15
N ILE A 252 4.56 7.84 2.15
CA ILE A 252 5.21 6.63 1.64
C ILE A 252 6.18 7.06 0.53
N SER A 253 5.66 7.30 -0.67
CA SER A 253 6.38 7.83 -1.84
C SER A 253 5.34 8.53 -2.74
N PRO A 254 5.74 9.25 -3.81
CA PRO A 254 4.80 9.98 -4.66
C PRO A 254 3.60 9.17 -5.15
N SER A 255 3.80 7.89 -5.46
CA SER A 255 2.74 6.98 -5.92
C SER A 255 2.63 5.69 -5.09
N GLY A 256 3.32 5.64 -3.95
CA GLY A 256 3.25 4.52 -3.00
C GLY A 256 1.88 4.39 -2.35
N GLN A 257 1.49 3.15 -2.07
CA GLN A 257 0.19 2.82 -1.47
C GLN A 257 0.38 1.82 -0.35
N THR A 258 -0.46 1.91 0.69
CA THR A 258 -0.52 0.90 1.74
C THR A 258 -1.97 0.53 2.01
N PHE A 259 -2.18 -0.72 2.39
CA PHE A 259 -3.47 -1.17 2.88
C PHE A 259 -3.30 -2.26 3.92
N ILE A 260 -4.32 -2.46 4.73
CA ILE A 260 -4.40 -3.50 5.75
C ILE A 260 -5.58 -4.39 5.37
N MET A 261 -5.38 -5.71 5.42
CA MET A 261 -6.44 -6.68 5.16
C MET A 261 -6.45 -7.81 6.19
N GLU A 262 -7.61 -8.44 6.37
CA GLU A 262 -7.72 -9.69 7.12
C GLU A 262 -7.15 -10.86 6.29
N ARG A 263 -6.89 -12.00 6.94
CA ARG A 263 -6.53 -13.26 6.25
C ARG A 263 -7.59 -13.75 5.25
N SER A 264 -8.82 -13.29 5.37
CA SER A 264 -9.90 -13.55 4.42
C SER A 264 -9.74 -12.79 3.08
N GLY A 265 -8.84 -11.82 3.02
CA GLY A 265 -8.67 -10.88 1.91
C GLY A 265 -9.48 -9.59 2.04
N LEU A 266 -10.33 -9.47 3.07
CA LEU A 266 -11.18 -8.29 3.27
C LEU A 266 -10.35 -7.11 3.75
N ILE A 267 -10.53 -5.95 3.10
CA ILE A 267 -9.82 -4.72 3.46
C ILE A 267 -10.29 -4.25 4.84
N VAL A 268 -9.32 -4.00 5.71
CA VAL A 268 -9.49 -3.32 7.00
C VAL A 268 -9.41 -1.81 6.78
N ALA A 269 -8.36 -1.34 6.13
CA ALA A 269 -8.13 0.08 5.82
C ALA A 269 -7.17 0.25 4.62
N SER A 270 -7.17 1.41 3.97
CA SER A 270 -6.24 1.73 2.87
C SER A 270 -5.83 3.21 2.91
N SER A 271 -4.67 3.52 2.32
CA SER A 271 -4.17 4.88 2.11
C SER A 271 -4.80 5.60 0.92
N THR A 272 -5.88 5.05 0.36
CA THR A 272 -6.57 5.58 -0.82
C THR A 272 -7.92 6.13 -0.41
N THR A 273 -8.58 6.87 -1.31
CA THR A 273 -9.93 7.40 -1.07
C THR A 273 -11.03 6.34 -1.18
N GLU A 274 -10.69 5.11 -1.59
CA GLU A 274 -11.61 3.99 -1.64
C GLU A 274 -11.97 3.54 -0.22
N LYS A 275 -13.27 3.42 0.06
CA LYS A 275 -13.75 2.91 1.34
C LYS A 275 -13.54 1.40 1.43
N PRO A 276 -13.26 0.84 2.62
CA PRO A 276 -13.11 -0.62 2.83
C PRO A 276 -14.44 -1.39 2.78
N PHE A 277 -15.45 -0.84 2.12
CA PHE A 277 -16.76 -1.43 1.91
C PHE A 277 -17.40 -0.89 0.64
N LEU A 278 -18.31 -1.67 0.07
CA LEU A 278 -19.10 -1.34 -1.12
C LEU A 278 -20.59 -1.57 -0.83
N PHE A 279 -21.46 -1.23 -1.78
CA PHE A 279 -22.89 -1.51 -1.67
C PHE A 279 -23.28 -2.69 -2.57
N ASP A 280 -23.99 -3.66 -2.01
CA ASP A 280 -24.54 -4.77 -2.78
C ASP A 280 -25.70 -4.30 -3.69
N GLN A 281 -26.28 -5.24 -4.46
CA GLN A 281 -27.40 -4.95 -5.36
C GLN A 281 -28.64 -4.38 -4.64
N ASN A 282 -28.77 -4.63 -3.33
CA ASN A 282 -29.87 -4.15 -2.49
C ASN A 282 -29.51 -2.84 -1.76
N LYS A 283 -28.41 -2.18 -2.15
CA LYS A 283 -27.86 -0.97 -1.51
C LYS A 283 -27.46 -1.18 -0.04
N LYS A 284 -27.16 -2.41 0.37
CA LYS A 284 -26.64 -2.70 1.70
C LYS A 284 -25.12 -2.62 1.69
N PRO A 285 -24.50 -1.99 2.70
CA PRO A 285 -23.06 -1.94 2.77
C PRO A 285 -22.49 -3.32 3.14
N VAL A 286 -21.48 -3.76 2.39
CA VAL A 286 -20.76 -5.02 2.56
C VAL A 286 -19.26 -4.79 2.51
N ARG A 287 -18.49 -5.60 3.25
CA ARG A 287 -17.03 -5.52 3.32
C ARG A 287 -16.41 -5.69 1.92
N LEU A 288 -15.36 -4.93 1.62
CA LEU A 288 -14.66 -4.99 0.32
C LEU A 288 -13.51 -6.00 0.36
N GLN A 289 -13.45 -6.90 -0.62
CA GLN A 289 -12.29 -7.76 -0.85
C GLN A 289 -11.18 -7.00 -1.55
N ALA A 290 -9.92 -7.22 -1.16
CA ALA A 290 -8.76 -6.56 -1.77
C ALA A 290 -8.61 -6.88 -3.27
N ILE A 291 -8.98 -8.09 -3.68
CA ILE A 291 -8.99 -8.53 -5.09
C ILE A 291 -10.06 -7.86 -5.95
N ASP A 292 -11.06 -7.24 -5.33
CA ASP A 292 -12.18 -6.54 -5.96
C ASP A 292 -12.07 -5.01 -5.85
N SER A 293 -10.97 -4.51 -5.27
CA SER A 293 -10.67 -3.07 -5.18
C SER A 293 -10.73 -2.40 -6.54
N GLN A 294 -11.30 -1.19 -6.59
CA GLN A 294 -11.31 -0.31 -7.76
C GLN A 294 -9.99 0.42 -7.92
N VAL A 295 -9.12 0.41 -6.91
CA VAL A 295 -7.75 0.92 -7.01
C VAL A 295 -6.89 -0.12 -7.72
N PRO A 296 -6.40 0.15 -8.94
CA PRO A 296 -5.75 -0.88 -9.75
C PRO A 296 -4.51 -1.51 -9.09
N LEU A 297 -3.72 -0.69 -8.37
CA LEU A 297 -2.50 -1.17 -7.72
C LEU A 297 -2.79 -2.06 -6.50
N ILE A 298 -3.80 -1.73 -5.67
CA ILE A 298 -4.27 -2.61 -4.58
C ILE A 298 -4.79 -3.92 -5.17
N GLN A 299 -5.65 -3.85 -6.19
CA GLN A 299 -6.23 -5.01 -6.83
C GLN A 299 -5.16 -5.95 -7.42
N ALA A 300 -4.20 -5.39 -8.16
CA ALA A 300 -3.12 -6.15 -8.78
C ALA A 300 -2.22 -6.79 -7.72
N THR A 301 -1.91 -6.06 -6.65
CA THR A 301 -1.10 -6.58 -5.54
C THR A 301 -1.83 -7.72 -4.82
N ALA A 302 -3.12 -7.55 -4.50
CA ALA A 302 -3.92 -8.59 -3.86
C ALA A 302 -4.01 -9.86 -4.73
N LYS A 303 -4.21 -9.72 -6.04
CA LYS A 303 -4.20 -10.84 -7.00
C LYS A 303 -2.83 -11.53 -7.06
N TYR A 304 -1.75 -10.75 -7.09
CA TYR A 304 -0.38 -11.28 -7.07
C TYR A 304 -0.08 -12.06 -5.79
N LEU A 305 -0.47 -11.53 -4.62
CA LEU A 305 -0.29 -12.23 -3.35
C LEU A 305 -1.13 -13.51 -3.29
N ASN A 306 -2.37 -13.47 -3.78
CA ASN A 306 -3.25 -14.65 -3.81
C ASN A 306 -2.78 -15.74 -4.79
N SER A 307 -2.01 -15.40 -5.83
CA SER A 307 -1.41 -16.39 -6.74
C SER A 307 -0.04 -16.89 -6.27
N SER A 308 0.70 -16.06 -5.53
CA SER A 308 2.06 -16.38 -5.07
C SER A 308 2.08 -17.21 -3.79
N PHE A 309 1.00 -17.15 -2.99
CA PHE A 309 0.84 -17.92 -1.76
C PHE A 309 -0.38 -18.84 -1.88
N PRO A 310 -0.35 -20.08 -1.32
CA PRO A 310 -1.52 -20.97 -1.34
C PRO A 310 -2.76 -20.35 -0.70
N SER A 311 -2.56 -19.51 0.31
CA SER A 311 -3.57 -18.67 0.93
C SER A 311 -2.93 -17.54 1.75
N PHE A 312 -3.69 -16.49 2.06
CA PHE A 312 -3.20 -15.41 2.94
C PHE A 312 -2.91 -15.90 4.36
N GLN A 313 -3.49 -17.02 4.80
CA GLN A 313 -3.19 -17.66 6.09
C GLN A 313 -1.74 -18.15 6.17
N GLY A 314 -1.11 -18.46 5.03
CA GLY A 314 0.29 -18.94 4.98
C GLY A 314 1.35 -17.87 5.26
N ILE A 315 0.98 -16.59 5.30
CA ILE A 315 1.92 -15.47 5.47
C ILE A 315 2.20 -15.21 6.96
N SER A 316 2.97 -16.09 7.60
CA SER A 316 3.26 -16.02 9.05
C SER A 316 4.48 -15.16 9.42
N THR A 317 5.31 -14.82 8.44
CA THR A 317 6.50 -13.96 8.60
C THR A 317 6.45 -12.79 7.62
N ILE A 318 7.33 -11.80 7.82
CA ILE A 318 7.50 -10.70 6.86
C ILE A 318 7.90 -11.29 5.50
N GLN A 319 7.17 -10.91 4.46
CA GLN A 319 7.45 -11.29 3.08
C GLN A 319 7.78 -10.03 2.28
N GLU A 320 8.88 -10.09 1.53
CA GLU A 320 9.17 -9.10 0.49
C GLU A 320 8.92 -9.74 -0.87
N ALA A 321 8.28 -9.00 -1.75
CA ALA A 321 7.95 -9.49 -3.07
C ALA A 321 8.01 -8.35 -4.09
N ASN A 322 8.35 -8.69 -5.32
CA ASN A 322 8.41 -7.70 -6.40
C ASN A 322 7.64 -8.23 -7.59
N PHE A 323 6.82 -7.37 -8.20
CA PHE A 323 6.08 -7.71 -9.41
C PHE A 323 5.99 -6.51 -10.35
N SER A 324 5.76 -6.78 -11.64
CA SER A 324 5.58 -5.72 -12.62
C SER A 324 4.10 -5.37 -12.75
N PHE A 325 3.79 -4.08 -12.70
CA PHE A 325 2.46 -3.52 -12.92
C PHE A 325 2.58 -2.34 -13.89
N ASN A 326 1.81 -2.35 -14.99
CA ASN A 326 1.90 -1.34 -16.05
C ASN A 326 3.31 -1.12 -16.63
N GLY A 327 4.15 -2.16 -16.61
CA GLY A 327 5.54 -2.09 -17.09
C GLY A 327 6.53 -1.49 -16.08
N GLU A 328 6.08 -1.19 -14.86
CA GLU A 328 6.93 -0.67 -13.78
C GLU A 328 7.05 -1.70 -12.65
N GLN A 329 8.26 -1.82 -12.10
CA GLN A 329 8.50 -2.70 -10.97
C GLN A 329 7.89 -2.11 -9.69
N GLN A 330 7.17 -2.95 -8.96
CA GLN A 330 6.55 -2.63 -7.68
C GLN A 330 7.27 -3.39 -6.58
N PHE A 331 7.80 -2.69 -5.59
CA PHE A 331 8.34 -3.32 -4.40
C PHE A 331 7.25 -3.45 -3.34
N VAL A 332 6.99 -4.67 -2.88
CA VAL A 332 5.92 -5.00 -1.93
C VAL A 332 6.53 -5.58 -0.66
N GLN A 333 6.02 -5.13 0.49
CA GLN A 333 6.27 -5.75 1.78
C GLN A 333 4.94 -6.12 2.44
N VAL A 334 4.82 -7.37 2.88
CA VAL A 334 3.67 -7.89 3.61
C VAL A 334 4.12 -8.25 5.02
N THR A 335 3.55 -7.59 6.02
CA THR A 335 3.90 -7.78 7.43
C THR A 335 2.67 -8.27 8.20
N PRO A 336 2.72 -9.47 8.81
CA PRO A 336 1.63 -9.95 9.66
C PRO A 336 1.54 -9.14 10.96
N PHE A 337 0.32 -8.85 11.39
CA PHE A 337 0.02 -8.13 12.62
C PHE A 337 -1.00 -8.93 13.45
N GLN A 338 -0.62 -9.28 14.67
CA GLN A 338 -1.45 -10.04 15.60
C GLN A 338 -1.37 -9.42 17.00
N ASP A 339 -2.49 -9.44 17.72
CA ASP A 339 -2.58 -8.84 19.06
C ASP A 339 -2.83 -9.87 20.19
N GLY A 340 -2.91 -11.16 19.83
CA GLY A 340 -3.19 -12.26 20.76
C GLY A 340 -4.62 -12.33 21.28
N ARG A 341 -5.52 -11.44 20.83
CA ARG A 341 -6.95 -11.37 21.25
C ARG A 341 -7.94 -11.53 20.09
N GLY A 342 -7.44 -11.97 18.93
CA GLY A 342 -8.25 -12.32 17.77
C GLY A 342 -7.96 -11.49 16.52
N LEU A 343 -7.16 -10.41 16.60
CA LEU A 343 -6.73 -9.72 15.39
C LEU A 343 -5.64 -10.52 14.69
N ASP A 344 -5.84 -10.74 13.39
CA ASP A 344 -4.87 -11.34 12.49
C ASP A 344 -4.96 -10.67 11.13
N TRP A 345 -4.13 -9.65 10.96
CA TRP A 345 -4.12 -8.77 9.78
C TRP A 345 -2.80 -8.87 9.03
N LEU A 346 -2.84 -8.42 7.78
CA LEU A 346 -1.71 -8.24 6.90
C LEU A 346 -1.59 -6.76 6.54
N ILE A 347 -0.47 -6.15 6.92
CA ILE A 347 -0.08 -4.81 6.50
C ILE A 347 0.67 -4.95 5.19
N VAL A 348 0.19 -4.33 4.12
CA VAL A 348 0.78 -4.38 2.79
C VAL A 348 1.24 -3.00 2.39
N VAL A 349 2.55 -2.82 2.18
CA VAL A 349 3.16 -1.57 1.72
C VAL A 349 3.72 -1.78 0.32
N ILE A 350 3.32 -0.92 -0.62
CA ILE A 350 3.69 -0.96 -2.03
C ILE A 350 4.41 0.32 -2.40
N VAL A 351 5.60 0.17 -2.97
CA VAL A 351 6.47 1.27 -3.37
C VAL A 351 6.92 1.07 -4.82
N PRO A 352 6.43 1.88 -5.76
CA PRO A 352 6.85 1.83 -7.16
C PRO A 352 8.34 2.18 -7.32
N GLU A 353 9.09 1.42 -8.11
CA GLU A 353 10.50 1.70 -8.40
C GLU A 353 10.69 3.06 -9.11
N ALA A 354 9.73 3.43 -9.97
CA ALA A 354 9.72 4.66 -10.74
C ALA A 354 9.82 5.92 -9.85
N ASP A 355 9.30 5.88 -8.63
CA ASP A 355 9.32 6.99 -7.66
C ASP A 355 10.76 7.41 -7.28
N PHE A 356 11.74 6.52 -7.43
CA PHE A 356 13.14 6.78 -7.11
C PHE A 356 14.04 6.84 -8.35
N MET A 357 13.61 6.22 -9.46
CA MET A 357 14.41 6.15 -10.69
C MET A 357 14.40 7.42 -11.53
N GLY A 358 13.53 8.41 -11.24
CA GLY A 358 13.40 9.64 -12.03
C GLY A 358 14.72 10.35 -12.35
N GLN A 359 15.55 10.63 -11.33
CA GLN A 359 16.83 11.31 -11.51
C GLN A 359 17.88 10.41 -12.20
N ILE A 360 17.86 9.11 -11.92
CA ILE A 360 18.81 8.13 -12.48
C ILE A 360 18.56 7.95 -13.98
N ASN A 361 17.28 7.85 -14.36
CA ASN A 361 16.86 7.75 -15.76
C ASN A 361 17.19 9.02 -16.55
N ALA A 362 17.00 10.20 -15.95
CA ALA A 362 17.35 11.48 -16.58
C ALA A 362 18.86 11.58 -16.85
N ASN A 363 19.69 11.28 -15.85
CA ASN A 363 21.15 11.30 -15.99
C ASN A 363 21.62 10.30 -17.06
N THR A 364 21.06 9.09 -17.07
CA THR A 364 21.38 8.06 -18.06
C THR A 364 21.02 8.50 -19.49
N ARG A 365 19.85 9.10 -19.69
CA ARG A 365 19.44 9.65 -20.99
C ARG A 365 20.36 10.78 -21.45
N ILE A 366 20.80 11.65 -20.54
CA ILE A 366 21.77 12.72 -20.84
C ILE A 366 23.11 12.11 -21.27
N THR A 367 23.64 11.12 -20.54
CA THR A 367 24.89 10.44 -20.89
C THR A 367 24.83 9.83 -22.30
N ILE A 368 23.74 9.11 -22.61
CA ILE A 368 23.53 8.53 -23.94
C ILE A 368 23.40 9.63 -25.01
N SER A 369 22.68 10.71 -24.72
CA SER A 369 22.48 11.84 -25.64
C SER A 369 23.80 12.56 -25.95
N CYS A 370 24.62 12.86 -24.94
CA CYS A 370 25.94 13.47 -25.11
C CYS A 370 26.84 12.61 -26.01
N VAL A 371 26.80 11.29 -25.84
CA VAL A 371 27.60 10.35 -26.63
C VAL A 371 27.09 10.28 -28.08
N SER A 372 25.76 10.28 -28.27
CA SER A 372 25.16 10.36 -29.62
C SER A 372 25.48 11.68 -30.34
N TRP A 373 25.59 12.78 -29.59
CA TRP A 373 25.99 14.10 -30.10
C TRP A 373 27.47 14.12 -30.51
N LEU A 374 28.36 13.58 -29.66
CA LEU A 374 29.77 13.41 -29.97
C LEU A 374 30.00 12.57 -31.24
N TRP A 375 29.14 11.59 -31.51
CA TRP A 375 29.18 10.77 -32.72
C TRP A 375 28.69 11.50 -33.99
N ARG A 376 27.79 12.48 -33.86
CA ARG A 376 27.33 13.31 -35.00
C ARG A 376 28.32 14.43 -35.37
N SER A 377 29.15 14.84 -34.42
CA SER A 377 30.15 15.90 -34.57
C SER A 377 31.43 15.60 -35.39
N PRO A 378 31.89 14.36 -35.71
CA PRO A 378 33.17 14.17 -36.39
C PRO A 378 33.19 14.58 -37.87
N SER A 379 32.06 14.95 -38.46
CA SER A 379 31.94 15.22 -39.90
C SER A 379 32.24 16.67 -40.29
N SER A 380 32.34 17.62 -39.35
CA SER A 380 32.36 19.06 -39.65
C SER A 380 33.67 19.80 -39.36
N LEU A 381 34.73 19.12 -38.89
CA LEU A 381 35.99 19.78 -38.50
C LEU A 381 37.21 19.51 -39.40
N VAL A 382 37.02 19.00 -40.63
CA VAL A 382 38.12 18.85 -41.60
C VAL A 382 37.82 19.61 -42.90
N PHE A 383 37.84 20.94 -42.82
CA PHE A 383 38.14 21.82 -43.95
C PHE A 383 39.02 22.98 -43.44
N ILE A 384 40.29 22.68 -43.17
CA ILE A 384 41.33 23.71 -43.14
C ILE A 384 42.05 23.61 -44.49
N HIS A 385 41.72 24.54 -45.39
CA HIS A 385 42.40 24.73 -46.67
C HIS A 385 43.82 25.27 -46.42
N PRO A 386 44.89 24.70 -46.98
CA PRO A 386 46.17 25.39 -47.06
C PRO A 386 46.17 26.28 -48.31
N GLY A 387 45.84 27.56 -48.15
CA GLY A 387 45.99 28.60 -49.18
C GLY A 387 47.23 29.44 -48.89
N GLY A 388 48.19 29.44 -49.83
CA GLY A 388 49.58 29.83 -49.62
C GLY A 388 49.86 31.31 -49.30
N PHE A 389 50.92 31.50 -48.51
CA PHE A 389 51.65 32.76 -48.40
C PHE A 389 52.65 32.87 -49.55
N SER A 390 52.47 33.85 -50.44
CA SER A 390 53.54 34.34 -51.32
C SER A 390 54.10 35.64 -50.74
N ALA A 391 55.41 35.65 -50.49
CA ALA A 391 56.16 36.80 -50.00
C ALA A 391 56.35 37.86 -51.12
N PRO A 392 56.38 39.16 -50.81
CA PRO A 392 56.87 40.17 -51.74
C PRO A 392 58.39 40.34 -51.65
N SER A 393 59.03 40.46 -52.81
CA SER A 393 60.45 40.76 -53.01
C SER A 393 60.78 42.23 -52.71
N ILE A 394 61.96 42.44 -52.14
CA ILE A 394 62.62 43.74 -51.98
C ILE A 394 63.20 44.19 -53.34
N ALA A 395 62.77 45.36 -53.83
CA ALA A 395 63.56 46.38 -54.54
C ALA A 395 62.66 47.60 -54.81
#